data_AF-A0A662PIT1-F1
#
_entry.id   AF-A0A662PIT1-F1
#
_cell.length_a   1.000
_cell.length_b   1.000
_cell.length_c   1.000
_cell.angle_alpha   90.00
_cell.angle_beta   90.00
_cell.angle_gamma   90.00
#
_symmetry.space_group_name_H-M   'P 1'
#
loop_
_entity.id
_entity.type
_entity.pdbx_description
1 polymer ?
#
loop_
_entity_poly.entity_id
_entity_poly.type
_entity_poly.pdbx_seq_one_letter_code
_entity_poly.pdbx_strand_id
1 'polypeptide(L)'
;MSHFDFSREIKIRFYIVLLYYQYEYRKGGNRMRAIFVGVVAILLVATMGASATVTKVKWDGGGIVEVRWKSDDDAKMTCYTAGNKIKGRLIAEDKNDNPYGYGVDTSDVKVSARVKNGGEIEYWFKRTDSYKPMYGKAGQEVYTYIISDNKAKFKWHSWSNYAHYRSCNYGWQNDNQIVAKGEHYILHRFYVNKHNGASIEIGADGKTELTIMNEDHWGKSFKFGKGCGCYTNAKVTIKGEGFFNQVATAKHHLETDTGIEIDGNAYYQVYVEFTKGFHFGNFALEGE
;
A
#
# COMPACT_ATOMS: atom_id res chain seq x y z
N MET A 1 -44.85 -0.71 -5.91
CA MET A 1 -44.41 -1.45 -7.11
C MET A 1 -43.73 -0.45 -8.03
N SER A 2 -42.42 -0.29 -7.89
CA SER A 2 -41.57 0.50 -8.78
C SER A 2 -40.16 -0.07 -8.64
N HIS A 3 -39.73 -0.74 -9.71
CA HIS A 3 -38.44 -1.40 -9.87
C HIS A 3 -37.30 -0.38 -9.75
N PHE A 4 -36.38 -0.60 -8.81
CA PHE A 4 -35.01 -0.10 -8.93
C PHE A 4 -34.16 -1.24 -9.47
N ASP A 5 -34.02 -1.23 -10.78
CA ASP A 5 -33.05 -2.04 -11.50
C ASP A 5 -31.69 -1.31 -11.41
N PHE A 6 -30.85 -1.71 -10.46
CA PHE A 6 -29.43 -1.39 -10.51
C PHE A 6 -28.73 -2.56 -11.19
N SER A 7 -28.51 -2.42 -12.49
CA SER A 7 -27.58 -3.27 -13.22
C SER A 7 -26.20 -3.15 -12.56
N ARG A 8 -25.84 -4.13 -11.72
CA ARG A 8 -24.54 -4.19 -11.04
C ARG A 8 -23.48 -4.57 -12.07
N GLU A 9 -22.81 -3.57 -12.62
CA GLU A 9 -21.76 -3.78 -13.62
C GLU A 9 -20.44 -4.13 -12.90
N ILE A 10 -20.17 -5.43 -12.78
CA ILE A 10 -18.84 -5.94 -12.40
C ILE A 10 -17.92 -5.75 -13.62
N LYS A 11 -17.23 -4.61 -13.69
CA LYS A 11 -16.12 -4.42 -14.64
C LYS A 11 -14.82 -4.95 -14.04
N ILE A 12 -14.64 -6.27 -14.09
CA ILE A 12 -13.30 -6.86 -13.99
C ILE A 12 -12.63 -6.65 -15.36
N ARG A 13 -11.91 -5.55 -15.53
CA ARG A 13 -11.02 -5.38 -16.68
C ARG A 13 -9.69 -6.08 -16.37
N PHE A 14 -9.53 -7.29 -16.86
CA PHE A 14 -8.21 -7.90 -16.98
C PHE A 14 -7.46 -7.17 -18.10
N TYR A 15 -6.48 -6.34 -17.76
CA TYR A 15 -5.41 -6.06 -18.71
C TYR A 15 -4.41 -7.20 -18.58
N ILE A 16 -4.56 -8.22 -19.42
CA ILE A 16 -3.49 -9.19 -19.66
C ILE A 16 -2.46 -8.43 -20.50
N VAL A 17 -1.40 -7.94 -19.86
CA VAL A 17 -0.21 -7.52 -20.61
C VAL A 17 0.57 -8.79 -20.94
N LEU A 18 0.48 -9.19 -22.21
CA LEU A 18 1.33 -10.21 -22.82
C LEU A 18 2.79 -9.79 -22.67
N LEU A 19 3.58 -10.52 -21.86
CA LEU A 19 5.03 -10.34 -21.82
C LEU A 19 5.70 -11.38 -22.71
N TYR A 20 6.39 -10.88 -23.74
CA TYR A 20 7.30 -11.63 -24.58
C TYR A 20 8.60 -11.90 -23.81
N TYR A 21 8.99 -13.16 -23.63
CA TYR A 21 10.33 -13.51 -23.17
C TYR A 21 11.11 -14.10 -24.34
N GLN A 22 12.14 -13.38 -24.80
CA GLN A 22 13.06 -13.86 -25.83
C GLN A 22 14.29 -14.47 -25.12
N TYR A 23 14.40 -15.80 -25.10
CA TYR A 23 15.59 -16.46 -24.59
C TYR A 23 16.47 -16.92 -25.77
N GLU A 24 17.67 -16.37 -25.89
CA GLU A 24 18.67 -16.87 -26.85
C GLU A 24 19.51 -17.96 -26.19
N TYR A 25 19.32 -19.22 -26.61
CA TYR A 25 20.24 -20.30 -26.28
C TYR A 25 21.18 -20.56 -27.46
N ARG A 26 22.49 -20.46 -27.24
CA ARG A 26 23.51 -20.76 -28.26
C ARG A 26 24.06 -22.17 -28.04
N LYS A 27 23.66 -23.11 -28.88
CA LYS A 27 24.45 -24.32 -29.15
C LYS A 27 24.16 -24.85 -30.55
N GLY A 28 25.19 -24.80 -31.42
CA GLY A 28 25.19 -25.50 -32.72
C GLY A 28 24.20 -25.00 -33.78
N GLY A 29 24.57 -23.95 -34.52
CA GLY A 29 24.26 -23.80 -35.94
C GLY A 29 22.84 -23.42 -36.40
N ASN A 30 21.76 -23.82 -35.72
CA ASN A 30 20.39 -23.56 -36.21
C ASN A 30 19.55 -22.81 -35.17
N ARG A 31 19.07 -21.61 -35.54
CA ARG A 31 18.19 -20.76 -34.73
C ARG A 31 16.78 -21.37 -34.67
N MET A 32 16.46 -22.13 -33.63
CA MET A 32 15.08 -22.47 -33.30
C MET A 32 14.55 -21.50 -32.25
N ARG A 33 13.52 -20.71 -32.63
CA ARG A 33 12.77 -19.83 -31.72
C ARG A 33 11.69 -20.67 -31.01
N ALA A 34 11.89 -20.98 -29.74
CA ALA A 34 10.83 -21.56 -28.91
C ALA A 34 10.16 -20.45 -28.09
N ILE A 35 8.89 -20.19 -28.37
CA ILE A 35 8.07 -19.21 -27.64
C ILE A 35 7.31 -19.98 -26.55
N PHE A 36 7.65 -19.76 -25.28
CA PHE A 36 6.86 -20.25 -24.15
C PHE A 36 5.92 -19.16 -23.67
N VAL A 37 4.62 -19.32 -23.94
CA VAL A 37 3.56 -18.44 -23.44
C VAL A 37 3.02 -19.05 -22.14
N GLY A 38 3.40 -18.49 -20.99
CA GLY A 38 2.83 -18.85 -19.69
C GLY A 38 1.65 -17.95 -19.35
N VAL A 39 0.43 -18.33 -19.76
CA VAL A 39 -0.81 -17.65 -19.34
C VAL A 39 -1.24 -18.22 -17.99
N VAL A 40 -1.18 -17.44 -16.92
CA VAL A 40 -1.87 -17.77 -15.67
C VAL A 40 -3.14 -16.93 -15.60
N ALA A 41 -4.21 -17.45 -16.18
CA ALA A 41 -5.56 -16.92 -15.99
C ALA A 41 -6.09 -17.42 -14.63
N ILE A 42 -6.30 -16.50 -13.68
CA ILE A 42 -6.98 -16.83 -12.43
C ILE A 42 -8.48 -16.55 -12.63
N LEU A 43 -9.28 -17.63 -12.75
CA LEU A 43 -10.73 -17.55 -12.62
C LEU A 43 -11.08 -17.17 -11.17
N LEU A 44 -11.76 -16.05 -10.97
CA LEU A 44 -12.45 -15.73 -9.72
C LEU A 44 -13.94 -16.01 -9.91
N VAL A 45 -14.47 -16.92 -9.10
CA VAL A 45 -15.91 -17.18 -8.97
C VAL A 45 -16.42 -16.28 -7.84
N ALA A 46 -17.32 -15.34 -8.17
CA ALA A 46 -18.08 -14.58 -7.18
C ALA A 46 -19.45 -15.24 -7.01
N THR A 47 -19.76 -15.76 -5.82
CA THR A 47 -21.12 -16.17 -5.45
C THR A 47 -21.89 -14.93 -5.01
N MET A 48 -22.92 -14.55 -5.75
CA MET A 48 -23.80 -13.43 -5.38
C MET A 48 -24.73 -13.85 -4.24
N GLY A 49 -24.63 -13.15 -3.12
CA GLY A 49 -25.52 -13.20 -1.95
C GLY A 49 -25.29 -11.96 -1.08
N ALA A 50 -26.19 -11.66 -0.14
CA ALA A 50 -26.10 -10.53 0.81
C ALA A 50 -24.95 -10.66 1.85
N SER A 51 -23.89 -11.38 1.49
CA SER A 51 -22.73 -11.71 2.31
C SER A 51 -21.50 -10.97 1.82
N ALA A 52 -20.54 -10.73 2.70
CA ALA A 52 -19.24 -10.15 2.36
C ALA A 52 -18.63 -10.79 1.09
N THR A 53 -18.15 -9.95 0.18
CA THR A 53 -17.48 -10.38 -1.05
C THR A 53 -15.98 -10.44 -0.80
N VAL A 54 -15.41 -11.65 -0.79
CA VAL A 54 -13.99 -11.87 -0.53
C VAL A 54 -13.25 -12.26 -1.81
N THR A 55 -12.31 -11.42 -2.23
CA THR A 55 -11.37 -11.68 -3.33
C THR A 55 -10.03 -12.16 -2.77
N LYS A 56 -9.55 -13.32 -3.25
CA LYS A 56 -8.24 -13.89 -2.87
C LYS A 56 -7.39 -14.11 -4.11
N VAL A 57 -6.23 -13.47 -4.18
CA VAL A 57 -5.27 -13.62 -5.29
C VAL A 57 -3.94 -14.12 -4.72
N LYS A 58 -3.29 -15.06 -5.42
CA LYS A 58 -1.92 -15.51 -5.13
C LYS A 58 -1.14 -15.55 -6.43
N TRP A 59 0.13 -15.19 -6.37
CA TRP A 59 1.05 -15.29 -7.49
C TRP A 59 2.42 -15.77 -7.02
N ASP A 60 3.11 -16.53 -7.87
CA ASP A 60 4.48 -17.02 -7.68
C ASP A 60 5.06 -17.28 -9.08
N GLY A 61 6.12 -16.59 -9.46
CA GLY A 61 6.64 -16.64 -10.82
C GLY A 61 7.56 -15.46 -11.15
N GLY A 62 7.54 -15.01 -12.41
CA GLY A 62 8.24 -13.82 -12.89
C GLY A 62 7.34 -13.01 -13.83
N GLY A 63 7.82 -11.85 -14.27
CA GLY A 63 7.06 -10.92 -15.12
C GLY A 63 6.36 -9.84 -14.30
N ILE A 64 5.15 -9.48 -14.72
CA ILE A 64 4.33 -8.42 -14.11
C ILE A 64 3.01 -9.03 -13.63
N VAL A 65 2.59 -8.66 -12.42
CA VAL A 65 1.25 -8.93 -11.89
C VAL A 65 0.67 -7.62 -11.39
N GLU A 66 -0.50 -7.24 -11.90
CA GLU A 66 -1.29 -6.10 -11.43
C GLU A 66 -2.67 -6.60 -10.99
N VAL A 67 -3.05 -6.27 -9.76
CA VAL A 67 -4.36 -6.55 -9.18
C VAL A 67 -5.04 -5.23 -8.90
N ARG A 68 -6.18 -4.99 -9.56
CA ARG A 68 -7.07 -3.86 -9.28
C ARG A 68 -8.33 -4.39 -8.61
N TRP A 69 -8.70 -3.78 -7.50
CA TRP A 69 -9.89 -4.11 -6.73
C TRP A 69 -10.70 -2.85 -6.42
N LYS A 70 -12.01 -3.02 -6.32
CA LYS A 70 -12.97 -1.97 -6.05
C LYS A 70 -14.07 -2.56 -5.16
N SER A 71 -14.33 -1.90 -4.03
CA SER A 71 -15.47 -2.12 -3.14
C SER A 71 -16.51 -1.10 -3.54
N ASP A 72 -17.44 -1.47 -4.44
CA ASP A 72 -18.46 -0.59 -5.02
C ASP A 72 -18.05 0.90 -5.08
N ASP A 73 -18.66 1.80 -4.33
CA ASP A 73 -18.25 3.20 -4.21
C ASP A 73 -17.38 3.52 -2.98
N ASP A 74 -17.10 2.55 -2.13
CA ASP A 74 -16.45 2.73 -0.82
C ASP A 74 -14.93 2.79 -0.86
N ALA A 75 -14.29 1.95 -1.69
CA ALA A 75 -12.83 1.93 -1.81
C ALA A 75 -12.30 1.41 -3.14
N LYS A 76 -11.05 1.79 -3.44
CA LYS A 76 -10.25 1.25 -4.56
C LYS A 76 -8.87 0.84 -4.07
N MET A 77 -8.34 -0.22 -4.66
CA MET A 77 -6.97 -0.65 -4.43
C MET A 77 -6.30 -1.15 -5.71
N THR A 78 -5.04 -0.81 -5.87
CA THR A 78 -4.14 -1.39 -6.86
C THR A 78 -2.92 -1.97 -6.16
N CYS A 79 -2.55 -3.20 -6.51
CA CYS A 79 -1.28 -3.79 -6.13
C CYS A 79 -0.57 -4.28 -7.39
N TYR A 80 0.65 -3.83 -7.59
CA TYR A 80 1.48 -4.18 -8.72
C TYR A 80 2.81 -4.76 -8.23
N THR A 81 3.27 -5.83 -8.88
CA THR A 81 4.60 -6.40 -8.66
C THR A 81 5.23 -6.79 -9.98
N ALA A 82 6.49 -6.42 -10.16
CA ALA A 82 7.25 -6.81 -11.34
C ALA A 82 8.66 -7.28 -10.99
N GLY A 83 9.21 -8.22 -11.78
CA GLY A 83 10.58 -8.70 -11.64
C GLY A 83 10.76 -10.15 -12.10
N ASN A 84 11.99 -10.65 -11.96
CA ASN A 84 12.34 -12.00 -12.40
C ASN A 84 11.77 -13.10 -11.48
N LYS A 85 11.66 -12.79 -10.18
CA LYS A 85 11.12 -13.71 -9.17
C LYS A 85 10.20 -12.95 -8.22
N ILE A 86 8.91 -12.93 -8.55
CA ILE A 86 7.84 -12.30 -7.78
C ILE A 86 7.01 -13.36 -7.06
N LYS A 87 6.52 -13.02 -5.87
CA LYS A 87 5.53 -13.83 -5.15
C LYS A 87 4.67 -12.94 -4.30
N GLY A 88 3.39 -13.24 -4.21
CA GLY A 88 2.53 -12.55 -3.26
C GLY A 88 1.18 -13.20 -3.03
N ARG A 89 0.44 -12.59 -2.12
CA ARG A 89 -0.92 -12.92 -1.75
C ARG A 89 -1.66 -11.64 -1.43
N LEU A 90 -2.87 -11.54 -1.92
CA LEU A 90 -3.80 -10.46 -1.66
C LEU A 90 -5.14 -11.05 -1.21
N ILE A 91 -5.70 -10.49 -0.15
CA ILE A 91 -7.06 -10.76 0.33
C ILE A 91 -7.74 -9.41 0.42
N ALA A 92 -8.82 -9.21 -0.33
CA ALA A 92 -9.63 -7.99 -0.27
C ALA A 92 -11.07 -8.39 0.00
N GLU A 93 -11.71 -7.70 0.93
CA GLU A 93 -13.06 -7.98 1.39
C GLU A 93 -13.87 -6.69 1.38
N ASP A 94 -15.00 -6.76 0.66
CA ASP A 94 -16.12 -5.84 0.80
C ASP A 94 -17.10 -6.48 1.78
N LYS A 95 -17.33 -5.87 2.94
CA LYS A 95 -18.10 -6.52 4.00
C LYS A 95 -19.61 -6.50 3.77
N ASN A 96 -20.13 -5.60 2.92
CA ASN A 96 -21.57 -5.42 2.72
C ASN A 96 -22.33 -5.34 4.06
N ASP A 97 -21.78 -4.57 5.01
CA ASP A 97 -22.24 -4.47 6.40
C ASP A 97 -23.00 -3.19 6.71
N ASN A 98 -22.89 -2.17 5.84
CA ASN A 98 -23.50 -0.86 5.93
C ASN A 98 -23.71 -0.38 7.38
N PRO A 99 -22.62 -0.11 8.12
CA PRO A 99 -22.73 0.14 9.55
C PRO A 99 -23.64 1.34 9.83
N TYR A 100 -24.59 1.14 10.73
CA TYR A 100 -25.60 2.15 11.10
C TYR A 100 -26.50 2.64 9.95
N GLY A 101 -26.53 1.94 8.81
CA GLY A 101 -27.36 2.32 7.66
C GLY A 101 -26.87 3.55 6.90
N TYR A 102 -25.59 3.89 7.02
CA TYR A 102 -24.98 5.08 6.41
C TYR A 102 -24.71 5.01 4.90
N GLY A 103 -24.96 3.86 4.28
CA GLY A 103 -24.74 3.59 2.87
C GLY A 103 -23.27 3.44 2.48
N VAL A 104 -22.38 3.10 3.42
CA VAL A 104 -20.93 2.91 3.17
C VAL A 104 -20.49 1.62 3.83
N ASP A 105 -19.97 0.67 3.07
CA ASP A 105 -19.50 -0.61 3.60
C ASP A 105 -18.07 -0.54 4.13
N THR A 106 -17.73 -1.50 4.98
CA THR A 106 -16.36 -1.69 5.43
C THR A 106 -15.54 -2.39 4.33
N SER A 107 -14.38 -1.81 3.98
CA SER A 107 -13.38 -2.42 3.11
C SER A 107 -12.16 -2.89 3.90
N ASP A 108 -11.69 -4.12 3.71
CA ASP A 108 -10.49 -4.69 4.35
C ASP A 108 -9.58 -5.35 3.30
N VAL A 109 -8.35 -4.86 3.18
CA VAL A 109 -7.35 -5.36 2.23
C VAL A 109 -6.07 -5.73 2.95
N LYS A 110 -5.65 -6.99 2.81
CA LYS A 110 -4.37 -7.52 3.31
C LYS A 110 -3.51 -7.98 2.14
N VAL A 111 -2.31 -7.45 2.04
CA VAL A 111 -1.35 -7.81 1.00
C VAL A 111 -0.02 -8.26 1.59
N SER A 112 0.60 -9.24 0.94
CA SER A 112 2.00 -9.58 1.11
C SER A 112 2.63 -9.81 -0.26
N ALA A 113 3.63 -9.02 -0.59
CA ALA A 113 4.36 -9.11 -1.85
C ALA A 113 5.87 -9.20 -1.58
N ARG A 114 6.59 -9.89 -2.47
CA ARG A 114 8.05 -9.92 -2.48
C ARG A 114 8.57 -10.03 -3.91
N VAL A 115 9.71 -9.39 -4.15
CA VAL A 115 10.51 -9.53 -5.36
C VAL A 115 11.89 -10.06 -4.96
N LYS A 116 12.56 -10.78 -5.86
CA LYS A 116 13.95 -11.24 -5.72
C LYS A 116 14.67 -11.11 -7.07
N ASN A 117 15.97 -10.88 -7.01
CA ASN A 117 16.84 -10.66 -8.17
C ASN A 117 16.38 -9.47 -9.02
N GLY A 118 16.05 -8.37 -8.34
CA GLY A 118 15.57 -7.16 -9.00
C GLY A 118 14.05 -7.14 -9.17
N GLY A 119 13.45 -5.98 -8.97
CA GLY A 119 12.03 -5.76 -9.23
C GLY A 119 11.44 -4.60 -8.44
N GLU A 120 10.13 -4.44 -8.62
CA GLU A 120 9.34 -3.37 -8.04
C GLU A 120 8.04 -3.87 -7.43
N ILE A 121 7.58 -3.18 -6.40
CA ILE A 121 6.31 -3.38 -5.72
C ILE A 121 5.66 -2.01 -5.59
N GLU A 122 4.43 -1.88 -6.08
CA GLU A 122 3.61 -0.70 -5.92
C GLU A 122 2.28 -1.08 -5.28
N TYR A 123 1.81 -0.26 -4.35
CA TYR A 123 0.55 -0.43 -3.66
C TYR A 123 -0.13 0.92 -3.50
N TRP A 124 -1.40 0.98 -3.87
CA TRP A 124 -2.24 2.15 -3.67
C TRP A 124 -3.58 1.70 -3.12
N PHE A 125 -4.01 2.31 -2.02
CA PHE A 125 -5.37 2.19 -1.52
C PHE A 125 -5.97 3.58 -1.36
N LYS A 126 -7.24 3.72 -1.75
CA LYS A 126 -8.00 4.97 -1.63
C LYS A 126 -9.40 4.69 -1.11
N ARG A 127 -9.77 5.38 -0.04
CA ARG A 127 -11.16 5.44 0.44
C ARG A 127 -11.95 6.40 -0.45
N THR A 128 -13.01 5.91 -1.08
CA THR A 128 -13.79 6.66 -2.07
C THR A 128 -15.14 7.14 -1.58
N ASP A 129 -15.68 6.57 -0.49
CA ASP A 129 -16.88 7.13 0.16
C ASP A 129 -16.82 7.22 1.70
N SER A 130 -17.76 7.98 2.26
CA SER A 130 -17.80 8.42 3.66
C SER A 130 -19.20 8.90 4.03
N TYR A 131 -19.61 8.70 5.29
CA TYR A 131 -20.78 9.38 5.84
C TYR A 131 -20.44 10.84 6.19
N LYS A 132 -20.48 11.68 5.14
CA LYS A 132 -20.06 13.10 5.16
C LYS A 132 -20.69 13.96 6.25
N PRO A 133 -21.97 13.79 6.63
CA PRO A 133 -22.60 14.66 7.62
C PRO A 133 -21.88 14.69 8.97
N MET A 134 -21.18 13.61 9.35
CA MET A 134 -20.52 13.49 10.65
C MET A 134 -19.00 13.32 10.54
N TYR A 135 -18.51 12.62 9.53
CA TYR A 135 -17.10 12.17 9.49
C TYR A 135 -16.24 12.87 8.43
N GLY A 136 -16.79 13.86 7.73
CA GLY A 136 -16.07 14.58 6.69
C GLY A 136 -15.97 13.80 5.37
N LYS A 137 -15.14 14.29 4.46
CA LYS A 137 -15.06 13.77 3.08
C LYS A 137 -14.10 12.58 2.98
N ALA A 138 -14.45 11.62 2.12
CA ALA A 138 -13.53 10.62 1.59
C ALA A 138 -12.40 11.24 0.74
N GLY A 139 -11.47 10.41 0.30
CA GLY A 139 -10.32 10.80 -0.51
C GLY A 139 -8.97 10.44 0.10
N GLN A 140 -8.97 9.94 1.33
CA GLN A 140 -7.78 9.45 2.01
C GLN A 140 -7.09 8.36 1.19
N GLU A 141 -5.78 8.47 1.07
CA GLU A 141 -4.98 7.54 0.29
C GLU A 141 -3.66 7.18 0.98
N VAL A 142 -3.29 5.90 0.84
CA VAL A 142 -1.95 5.41 1.14
C VAL A 142 -1.32 4.92 -0.15
N TYR A 143 -0.08 5.30 -0.38
CA TYR A 143 0.70 4.90 -1.54
C TYR A 143 2.05 4.39 -1.09
N THR A 144 2.48 3.26 -1.63
CA THR A 144 3.83 2.71 -1.41
C THR A 144 4.42 2.29 -2.74
N TYR A 145 5.65 2.73 -3.01
CA TYR A 145 6.48 2.26 -4.10
C TYR A 145 7.82 1.78 -3.55
N ILE A 146 8.26 0.61 -4.01
CA ILE A 146 9.55 0.04 -3.66
C ILE A 146 10.18 -0.50 -4.94
N ILE A 147 11.35 -0.04 -5.30
CA ILE A 147 12.19 -0.64 -6.34
C ILE A 147 13.52 -1.05 -5.73
N SER A 148 14.03 -2.21 -6.13
CA SER A 148 15.28 -2.76 -5.62
C SER A 148 15.94 -3.63 -6.68
N ASP A 149 17.25 -3.56 -6.80
CA ASP A 149 18.06 -4.41 -7.69
C ASP A 149 18.21 -5.86 -7.19
N ASN A 150 17.88 -6.10 -5.91
CA ASN A 150 18.06 -7.38 -5.25
C ASN A 150 16.74 -7.89 -4.70
N LYS A 151 16.21 -7.30 -3.62
CA LYS A 151 15.05 -7.85 -2.93
C LYS A 151 14.25 -6.76 -2.23
N ALA A 152 12.96 -6.72 -2.52
CA ALA A 152 11.97 -6.00 -1.73
C ALA A 152 10.90 -6.93 -1.14
N LYS A 153 10.34 -6.52 0.00
CA LYS A 153 9.17 -7.13 0.64
C LYS A 153 8.22 -6.03 1.08
N PHE A 154 6.95 -6.31 0.93
CA PHE A 154 5.86 -5.46 1.37
C PHE A 154 4.80 -6.32 2.07
N LYS A 155 4.34 -5.90 3.24
CA LYS A 155 3.22 -6.48 3.95
C LYS A 155 2.38 -5.38 4.55
N TRP A 156 1.13 -5.31 4.14
CA TRP A 156 0.28 -4.18 4.51
C TRP A 156 -1.16 -4.61 4.73
N HIS A 157 -1.83 -3.89 5.61
CA HIS A 157 -3.25 -4.05 5.91
C HIS A 157 -3.92 -2.67 5.84
N SER A 158 -4.73 -2.44 4.83
CA SER A 158 -5.56 -1.25 4.69
C SER A 158 -7.01 -1.58 5.05
N TRP A 159 -7.64 -0.67 5.76
CA TRP A 159 -9.01 -0.79 6.21
C TRP A 159 -9.72 0.56 6.09
N SER A 160 -10.97 0.59 5.65
CA SER A 160 -11.78 1.82 5.67
C SER A 160 -13.26 1.54 5.88
N ASN A 161 -14.00 2.55 6.35
CA ASN A 161 -15.46 2.50 6.45
C ASN A 161 -16.09 3.91 6.30
N TYR A 162 -17.35 4.04 6.71
CA TYR A 162 -18.10 5.30 6.79
C TYR A 162 -17.41 6.45 7.54
N ALA A 163 -16.48 6.18 8.46
CA ALA A 163 -15.85 7.18 9.32
C ALA A 163 -14.38 7.48 8.96
N HIS A 164 -13.53 6.45 8.88
CA HIS A 164 -12.08 6.63 8.85
C HIS A 164 -11.38 5.65 7.91
N TYR A 165 -10.13 5.98 7.58
CA TYR A 165 -9.17 5.07 6.96
C TYR A 165 -8.14 4.66 8.02
N ARG A 166 -7.73 3.39 8.02
CA ARG A 166 -6.72 2.86 8.94
C ARG A 166 -5.77 1.86 8.26
N SER A 167 -4.48 1.98 8.54
CA SER A 167 -3.46 0.98 8.24
C SER A 167 -3.04 0.25 9.51
N CYS A 168 -3.88 -0.64 10.07
CA CYS A 168 -3.57 -1.32 11.32
C CYS A 168 -2.71 -2.57 11.08
N ASN A 169 -1.37 -2.44 11.02
CA ASN A 169 -0.49 -3.57 10.72
C ASN A 169 -0.22 -4.47 11.93
N TYR A 170 -0.51 -4.00 13.15
CA TYR A 170 -0.40 -4.82 14.36
C TYR A 170 -1.28 -6.08 14.26
N GLY A 171 -0.75 -7.24 14.65
CA GLY A 171 -1.42 -8.54 14.48
C GLY A 171 -1.34 -9.15 13.07
N TRP A 172 -0.97 -8.37 12.05
CA TRP A 172 -0.67 -8.89 10.71
C TRP A 172 0.84 -9.06 10.48
N GLN A 173 1.61 -8.01 10.77
CA GLN A 173 3.06 -8.00 10.70
C GLN A 173 3.58 -7.09 11.81
N ASN A 174 4.29 -7.66 12.78
CA ASN A 174 4.69 -6.94 14.00
C ASN A 174 5.83 -5.94 13.83
N ASP A 175 6.57 -5.99 12.73
CA ASP A 175 7.69 -5.10 12.42
C ASP A 175 8.07 -5.26 10.94
N ASN A 176 8.76 -4.28 10.36
CA ASN A 176 9.38 -4.37 9.04
C ASN A 176 8.37 -4.68 7.93
N GLN A 177 7.28 -3.91 7.87
CA GLN A 177 6.27 -4.01 6.81
C GLN A 177 6.90 -3.77 5.42
N ILE A 178 7.91 -2.90 5.36
CA ILE A 178 8.69 -2.61 4.16
C ILE A 178 10.15 -3.00 4.41
N VAL A 179 10.70 -3.84 3.53
CA VAL A 179 12.12 -4.23 3.58
C VAL A 179 12.69 -4.21 2.16
N ALA A 180 13.84 -3.57 1.98
CA ALA A 180 14.57 -3.55 0.71
C ALA A 180 16.07 -3.86 0.92
N LYS A 181 16.74 -4.37 -0.12
CA LYS A 181 18.17 -4.73 -0.11
C LYS A 181 18.86 -4.38 -1.42
N GLY A 182 20.19 -4.27 -1.39
CA GLY A 182 20.99 -3.78 -2.52
C GLY A 182 20.71 -2.31 -2.77
N GLU A 183 20.88 -1.83 -3.99
CA GLU A 183 20.45 -0.49 -4.38
C GLU A 183 18.92 -0.46 -4.45
N HIS A 184 18.31 0.47 -3.71
CA HIS A 184 16.85 0.55 -3.62
C HIS A 184 16.34 1.95 -3.36
N TYR A 185 15.09 2.16 -3.77
CA TYR A 185 14.29 3.33 -3.47
C TYR A 185 12.94 2.91 -2.87
N ILE A 186 12.54 3.58 -1.80
CA ILE A 186 11.26 3.40 -1.12
C ILE A 186 10.59 4.77 -1.03
N LEU A 187 9.34 4.84 -1.48
CA LEU A 187 8.46 5.97 -1.25
C LEU A 187 7.19 5.47 -0.58
N HIS A 188 6.83 6.05 0.54
CA HIS A 188 5.58 5.80 1.24
C HIS A 188 4.89 7.13 1.52
N ARG A 189 3.61 7.24 1.18
CA ARG A 189 2.82 8.46 1.34
C ARG A 189 1.48 8.13 1.97
N PHE A 190 1.07 8.96 2.91
CA PHE A 190 -0.21 8.88 3.58
C PHE A 190 -0.80 10.28 3.64
N TYR A 191 -1.79 10.56 2.78
CA TYR A 191 -2.41 11.87 2.68
C TYR A 191 -3.92 11.81 2.84
N VAL A 192 -4.41 12.73 3.64
CA VAL A 192 -5.83 13.02 3.81
C VAL A 192 -6.33 13.87 2.65
N ASN A 193 -5.52 14.87 2.33
CA ASN A 193 -5.74 15.89 1.32
C ASN A 193 -4.37 16.55 1.02
N LYS A 194 -4.35 17.55 0.13
CA LYS A 194 -3.12 18.22 -0.29
C LYS A 194 -2.37 19.02 0.81
N HIS A 195 -2.96 19.14 2.00
CA HIS A 195 -2.41 19.93 3.12
C HIS A 195 -2.11 19.09 4.37
N ASN A 196 -2.77 17.93 4.53
CA ASN A 196 -2.64 17.11 5.73
C ASN A 196 -2.16 15.71 5.35
N GLY A 197 -0.99 15.33 5.86
CA GLY A 197 -0.41 14.01 5.64
C GLY A 197 1.08 13.95 5.91
N ALA A 198 1.64 12.78 5.64
CA ALA A 198 3.06 12.50 5.80
C ALA A 198 3.59 11.61 4.68
N SER A 199 4.91 11.65 4.51
CA SER A 199 5.62 10.77 3.59
C SER A 199 6.99 10.41 4.12
N ILE A 200 7.46 9.24 3.69
CA ILE A 200 8.83 8.78 3.86
C ILE A 200 9.39 8.46 2.48
N GLU A 201 10.60 8.94 2.24
CA GLU A 201 11.38 8.66 1.06
C GLU A 201 12.78 8.21 1.47
N ILE A 202 13.24 7.11 0.90
CA ILE A 202 14.53 6.49 1.22
C ILE A 202 15.16 6.05 -0.08
N GLY A 203 16.37 6.51 -0.37
CA GLY A 203 17.26 5.93 -1.37
C GLY A 203 18.51 5.44 -0.67
N ALA A 204 18.86 4.16 -0.84
CA ALA A 204 20.04 3.60 -0.19
C ALA A 204 20.61 2.39 -0.94
N ASP A 205 21.90 2.14 -0.79
CA ASP A 205 22.53 0.85 -1.09
C ASP A 205 22.81 0.10 0.22
N GLY A 206 22.27 -1.10 0.33
CA GLY A 206 22.51 -2.01 1.45
C GLY A 206 21.25 -2.69 1.94
N LYS A 207 20.72 -2.32 3.10
CA LYS A 207 19.49 -2.90 3.66
C LYS A 207 18.68 -1.86 4.42
N THR A 208 17.42 -1.69 4.03
CA THR A 208 16.43 -0.92 4.80
C THR A 208 15.38 -1.83 5.41
N GLU A 209 15.09 -1.60 6.69
CA GLU A 209 13.97 -2.16 7.43
C GLU A 209 13.13 -0.99 7.95
N LEU A 210 11.95 -0.81 7.36
CA LEU A 210 11.01 0.27 7.69
C LEU A 210 9.76 -0.33 8.32
N THR A 211 9.44 0.17 9.50
CA THR A 211 8.24 -0.17 10.26
C THR A 211 7.37 1.06 10.35
N ILE A 212 6.16 0.96 9.79
CA ILE A 212 5.07 1.92 9.98
C ILE A 212 3.93 1.08 10.55
N MET A 213 3.83 1.06 11.87
CA MET A 213 2.94 0.12 12.55
C MET A 213 1.48 0.42 12.26
N ASN A 214 1.14 1.70 12.34
CA ASN A 214 -0.22 2.18 12.31
C ASN A 214 -0.28 3.47 11.53
N GLU A 215 -1.38 3.64 10.80
CA GLU A 215 -1.80 4.92 10.28
C GLU A 215 -3.29 5.04 10.52
N ASP A 216 -3.73 6.24 10.84
CA ASP A 216 -5.13 6.51 11.11
C ASP A 216 -5.49 7.86 10.51
N HIS A 217 -6.69 7.96 9.97
CA HIS A 217 -7.25 9.21 9.55
C HIS A 217 -8.69 9.33 10.02
N TRP A 218 -9.00 10.40 10.72
CA TRP A 218 -10.36 10.74 11.14
C TRP A 218 -10.70 12.19 10.81
N GLY A 219 -11.62 12.39 9.87
CA GLY A 219 -12.12 13.72 9.50
C GLY A 219 -11.10 14.58 8.76
N LYS A 220 -10.35 15.40 9.50
CA LYS A 220 -9.24 16.22 8.96
C LYS A 220 -7.89 15.84 9.57
N SER A 221 -7.91 15.09 10.67
CA SER A 221 -6.72 14.73 11.41
C SER A 221 -6.14 13.42 10.93
N PHE A 222 -4.82 13.28 11.03
CA PHE A 222 -4.09 12.09 10.65
C PHE A 222 -3.10 11.71 11.73
N LYS A 223 -2.83 10.40 11.82
CA LYS A 223 -1.78 9.81 12.63
C LYS A 223 -0.91 8.96 11.72
N PHE A 224 0.39 9.18 11.74
CA PHE A 224 1.37 8.49 10.91
C PHE A 224 2.37 7.76 11.81
N GLY A 225 2.49 6.43 11.66
CA GLY A 225 3.32 5.61 12.53
C GLY A 225 2.72 5.32 13.93
N LYS A 226 1.58 5.93 14.24
CA LYS A 226 0.79 5.76 15.48
C LYS A 226 -0.70 5.64 15.17
N GLY A 227 -1.50 5.24 16.16
CA GLY A 227 -2.94 5.06 16.01
C GLY A 227 -3.36 3.60 16.09
N CYS A 228 -4.61 3.29 15.69
CA CYS A 228 -5.13 1.91 15.70
C CYS A 228 -5.08 1.19 17.08
N GLY A 229 -4.91 1.95 18.18
CA GLY A 229 -4.64 1.45 19.54
C GLY A 229 -3.44 2.18 20.19
N CYS A 230 -2.79 1.56 21.19
CA CYS A 230 -1.70 2.16 21.97
C CYS A 230 -0.28 1.88 21.44
N TYR A 231 -0.11 1.50 20.17
CA TYR A 231 1.21 1.11 19.65
C TYR A 231 1.84 2.24 18.80
N THR A 232 2.98 2.75 19.27
CA THR A 232 3.83 3.78 18.64
C THR A 232 5.19 3.19 18.24
N ASN A 233 5.18 2.25 17.28
CA ASN A 233 6.39 1.57 16.83
C ASN A 233 6.69 1.92 15.36
N ALA A 234 6.98 3.20 15.13
CA ALA A 234 7.39 3.71 13.83
C ALA A 234 8.92 3.85 13.80
N LYS A 235 9.62 3.01 13.05
CA LYS A 235 11.09 3.00 13.08
C LYS A 235 11.70 2.61 11.75
N VAL A 236 12.87 3.15 11.48
CA VAL A 236 13.66 2.78 10.31
C VAL A 236 15.07 2.42 10.75
N THR A 237 15.61 1.35 10.16
CA THR A 237 17.02 1.00 10.26
C THR A 237 17.57 0.75 8.88
N ILE A 238 18.60 1.49 8.53
CA ILE A 238 19.30 1.42 7.25
C ILE A 238 20.74 1.04 7.52
N LYS A 239 21.23 0.02 6.81
CA LYS A 239 22.65 -0.35 6.78
C LYS A 239 23.19 -0.07 5.38
N GLY A 240 24.34 0.59 5.30
CA GLY A 240 24.93 1.06 4.04
C GLY A 240 24.83 2.58 3.90
N GLU A 241 24.90 3.07 2.68
CA GLU A 241 24.90 4.51 2.38
C GLU A 241 23.61 4.94 1.68
N GLY A 242 23.26 6.22 1.79
CA GLY A 242 22.05 6.76 1.20
C GLY A 242 21.48 7.96 1.94
N PHE A 243 20.17 8.15 1.79
CA PHE A 243 19.42 9.21 2.45
C PHE A 243 18.10 8.70 3.04
N PHE A 244 17.60 9.45 4.03
CA PHE A 244 16.28 9.33 4.60
C PHE A 244 15.63 10.71 4.61
N ASN A 245 14.39 10.79 4.12
CA ASN A 245 13.58 12.00 4.10
C ASN A 245 12.18 11.70 4.62
N GLN A 246 11.81 12.28 5.76
CA GLN A 246 10.43 12.30 6.24
C GLN A 246 9.89 13.71 6.08
N VAL A 247 8.70 13.85 5.49
CA VAL A 247 8.00 15.13 5.36
C VAL A 247 6.59 14.97 5.91
N ALA A 248 6.10 15.96 6.65
CA ALA A 248 4.72 16.04 7.06
C ALA A 248 4.19 17.48 6.98
N THR A 249 2.91 17.61 6.66
CA THR A 249 2.21 18.89 6.61
C THR A 249 0.89 18.78 7.35
N ALA A 250 0.51 19.85 8.03
CA ALA A 250 -0.79 20.00 8.67
C ALA A 250 -1.23 21.47 8.62
N LYS A 251 -2.53 21.73 8.64
CA LYS A 251 -3.06 23.09 8.44
C LYS A 251 -3.18 23.88 9.76
N HIS A 252 -3.41 23.18 10.85
CA HIS A 252 -3.77 23.77 12.13
C HIS A 252 -2.81 23.38 13.24
N HIS A 253 -2.36 22.13 13.28
CA HIS A 253 -1.44 21.66 14.31
C HIS A 253 -0.70 20.41 13.82
N LEU A 254 0.58 20.29 14.15
CA LEU A 254 1.40 19.09 13.95
C LEU A 254 2.21 18.81 15.21
N GLU A 255 2.14 17.56 15.69
CA GLU A 255 2.91 17.06 16.83
C GLU A 255 3.68 15.81 16.42
N THR A 256 4.95 15.73 16.80
CA THR A 256 5.77 14.53 16.64
C THR A 256 5.99 13.85 17.98
N ASP A 257 6.08 12.52 17.98
CA ASP A 257 6.45 11.75 19.17
C ASP A 257 7.92 12.02 19.61
N THR A 258 8.69 12.74 18.79
CA THR A 258 10.02 13.25 19.16
C THR A 258 9.98 14.56 19.95
N GLY A 259 8.79 15.11 20.21
CA GLY A 259 8.57 16.28 21.07
C GLY A 259 8.56 17.62 20.34
N ILE A 260 8.24 17.64 19.04
CA ILE A 260 8.09 18.88 18.26
C ILE A 260 6.60 19.14 18.08
N GLU A 261 6.17 20.35 18.45
CA GLU A 261 4.82 20.86 18.25
C GLU A 261 4.86 22.13 17.39
N ILE A 262 3.98 22.21 16.38
CA ILE A 262 3.89 23.33 15.45
C ILE A 262 2.42 23.70 15.27
N ASP A 263 2.04 24.89 15.71
CA ASP A 263 0.70 25.45 15.51
C ASP A 263 0.59 26.25 14.19
N GLY A 264 -0.61 26.26 13.62
CA GLY A 264 -0.91 26.89 12.34
C GLY A 264 -0.53 26.00 11.16
N ASN A 265 -0.21 26.63 10.01
CA ASN A 265 0.19 25.89 8.81
C ASN A 265 1.60 25.31 9.04
N ALA A 266 1.64 24.03 9.40
CA ALA A 266 2.86 23.32 9.75
C ALA A 266 3.50 22.64 8.55
N TYR A 267 4.83 22.74 8.48
CA TYR A 267 5.69 21.93 7.63
C TYR A 267 6.80 21.35 8.49
N TYR A 268 6.94 20.03 8.49
CA TYR A 268 7.96 19.30 9.22
C TYR A 268 8.78 18.46 8.25
N GLN A 269 10.10 18.49 8.39
CA GLN A 269 11.02 17.66 7.60
C GLN A 269 12.19 17.16 8.42
N VAL A 270 12.50 15.86 8.28
CA VAL A 270 13.76 15.26 8.71
C VAL A 270 14.47 14.74 7.48
N TYR A 271 15.60 15.34 7.15
CA TYR A 271 16.47 14.92 6.05
C TYR A 271 17.85 14.55 6.58
N VAL A 272 18.34 13.36 6.22
CA VAL A 272 19.66 12.88 6.62
C VAL A 272 20.30 12.12 5.46
N GLU A 273 21.54 12.46 5.14
CA GLU A 273 22.44 11.65 4.32
C GLU A 273 23.43 10.91 5.22
N PHE A 274 23.79 9.69 4.85
CA PHE A 274 24.63 8.82 5.68
C PHE A 274 25.47 7.87 4.81
N THR A 275 26.62 7.44 5.35
CA THR A 275 27.57 6.55 4.64
C THR A 275 27.74 5.17 5.27
N LYS A 276 27.33 4.98 6.52
CA LYS A 276 27.52 3.72 7.27
C LYS A 276 26.21 3.12 7.80
N GLY A 277 25.12 3.86 7.68
CA GLY A 277 23.79 3.47 8.12
C GLY A 277 23.11 4.60 8.87
N PHE A 278 21.83 4.41 9.13
CA PHE A 278 20.97 5.35 9.81
C PHE A 278 19.92 4.60 10.63
N HIS A 279 19.59 5.16 11.79
CA HIS A 279 18.50 4.68 12.60
C HIS A 279 17.68 5.86 13.09
N PHE A 280 16.37 5.78 12.92
CA PHE A 280 15.43 6.70 13.53
C PHE A 280 14.32 5.89 14.19
N GLY A 281 14.31 5.93 15.52
CA GLY A 281 13.30 5.30 16.37
C GLY A 281 12.16 6.26 16.67
N ASN A 282 10.95 5.73 16.70
CA ASN A 282 9.68 6.42 16.90
C ASN A 282 9.54 7.75 16.16
N PHE A 283 9.57 7.70 14.82
CA PHE A 283 9.31 8.86 13.97
C PHE A 283 7.82 9.22 13.84
N ALA A 284 6.97 8.66 14.71
CA ALA A 284 5.53 8.84 14.63
C ALA A 284 5.14 10.31 14.84
N LEU A 285 4.03 10.71 14.22
CA LEU A 285 3.52 12.06 14.30
C LEU A 285 2.02 12.08 14.02
N GLU A 286 1.37 13.18 14.37
CA GLU A 286 -0.03 13.44 14.06
C GLU A 286 -0.27 14.92 13.77
N GLY A 287 -1.39 15.23 13.13
CA GLY A 287 -1.76 16.61 12.85
C GLY A 287 -3.15 16.75 12.25
N GLU A 288 -3.62 17.99 12.11
CA GLU A 288 -4.93 18.36 11.55
C GLU A 288 -4.93 19.67 10.76
#